data_AF-A0LHN4-F1
#
_entry.id   AF-A0LHN4-F1
#
_cell.length_a   1.000
_cell.length_b   1.000
_cell.length_c   1.000
_cell.angle_alpha   90.00
_cell.angle_beta   90.00
_cell.angle_gamma   90.00
#
_symmetry.space_group_name_H-M   'P 1'
#
loop_
_entity.id
_entity.type
_entity.pdbx_description
1 polymer ?
#
loop_
_entity_poly.entity_id
_entity_poly.type
_entity_poly.pdbx_seq_one_letter_code
_entity_poly.pdbx_strand_id
1 'polypeptide(L)'
;MNIDIVQLRGQVQANCDISDANYAGVFSLCGLLLRLRDLHKWERGMAPWEEPEPHVLLEWVDARETYWEEIASRSLQPISMAGAVFDPFEMDSINGLLRPHGLVYGAGYAVGMKPTFFLAEVKDSTVIGTMTIDRIEKELARDIFMTPAMRRGGQIFARQLPMLFFLWDQILESRPSAREPLAYALAEYGLEPETMRRNAGTQGPRLKEVAEAELDTWVYHEVGEVCEKGFEGEIWHEIVATYTNSPVEIFARVVKDLLADTHAQGLLGHIIRRRKKSSLGFYLAFMRPFMRAVFPEFRPAFDRFKTNTDWSQIEDVRKAGHDKAHRLAHALIRLHRSGAGGNTEAVRDRIVSELIEPLGIKGALREGEQDDD
;
A
#
# COMPACT_ATOMS: atom_id res chain seq x y z
N MET A 1 -19.73 -10.57 -27.38
CA MET A 1 -19.51 -11.82 -26.62
C MET A 1 -20.06 -11.55 -25.23
N ASN A 2 -20.93 -12.40 -24.67
CA ASN A 2 -21.50 -12.14 -23.35
C ASN A 2 -20.58 -12.74 -22.28
N ILE A 3 -20.11 -11.93 -21.33
CA ILE A 3 -19.27 -12.39 -20.23
C ILE A 3 -20.18 -12.73 -19.06
N ASP A 4 -20.10 -13.95 -18.55
CA ASP A 4 -20.78 -14.33 -17.31
C ASP A 4 -20.01 -13.77 -16.11
N ILE A 5 -20.43 -12.58 -15.67
CA ILE A 5 -19.81 -11.85 -14.56
C ILE A 5 -19.91 -12.65 -13.25
N VAL A 6 -20.99 -13.41 -13.04
CA VAL A 6 -21.19 -14.19 -11.81
C VAL A 6 -20.18 -15.32 -11.74
N GLN A 7 -20.01 -16.05 -12.85
CA GLN A 7 -19.01 -17.10 -12.97
C GLN A 7 -17.58 -16.55 -12.81
N LEU A 8 -17.28 -15.43 -13.48
CA LEU A 8 -15.96 -14.80 -13.40
C LEU A 8 -15.63 -14.36 -11.96
N ARG A 9 -16.58 -13.69 -11.29
CA ARG A 9 -16.43 -13.29 -9.88
C ARG A 9 -16.10 -14.49 -9.00
N GLY A 10 -16.80 -15.61 -9.16
CA GLY A 10 -16.54 -16.83 -8.38
C GLY A 10 -15.14 -17.40 -8.61
N GLN A 11 -14.66 -17.41 -9.86
CA GLN A 11 -13.31 -17.88 -10.18
C GLN A 11 -12.22 -16.98 -9.58
N VAL A 12 -12.39 -15.66 -9.69
CA VAL A 12 -11.45 -14.70 -9.11
C VAL A 12 -11.44 -14.80 -7.59
N GLN A 13 -12.61 -14.86 -6.95
CA GLN A 13 -12.68 -15.00 -5.49
C GLN A 13 -12.07 -16.32 -5.01
N ALA A 14 -12.25 -17.42 -5.73
CA ALA A 14 -11.60 -18.69 -5.39
C ALA A 14 -10.06 -18.57 -5.39
N ASN A 15 -9.48 -17.85 -6.35
CA ASN A 15 -8.03 -17.60 -6.36
C ASN A 15 -7.60 -16.65 -5.24
N CYS A 16 -8.42 -15.65 -4.89
CA CYS A 16 -8.19 -14.81 -3.71
C CYS A 16 -8.14 -15.65 -2.44
N ASP A 17 -9.15 -16.51 -2.23
CA ASP A 17 -9.26 -17.35 -1.03
C ASP A 17 -8.12 -18.36 -0.93
N ILE A 18 -7.77 -19.02 -2.05
CA ILE A 18 -6.62 -19.94 -2.11
C ILE A 18 -5.32 -19.19 -1.76
N SER A 19 -5.16 -17.97 -2.27
CA SER A 19 -3.99 -17.18 -1.93
C SER A 19 -3.99 -16.74 -0.47
N ASP A 20 -5.13 -16.41 0.11
CA ASP A 20 -5.19 -15.99 1.51
C ASP A 20 -4.92 -17.19 2.43
N ALA A 21 -5.53 -18.34 2.16
CA ALA A 21 -5.30 -19.57 2.93
C ALA A 21 -3.82 -20.00 2.96
N ASN A 22 -3.11 -19.82 1.84
CA ASN A 22 -1.70 -20.22 1.72
C ASN A 22 -0.70 -19.20 2.29
N TYR A 23 -1.09 -17.92 2.36
CA TYR A 23 -0.14 -16.83 2.62
C TYR A 23 -0.58 -15.91 3.76
N ALA A 24 -1.70 -16.13 4.45
CA ALA A 24 -2.13 -15.31 5.59
C ALA A 24 -1.07 -15.24 6.71
N GLY A 25 -0.23 -16.27 6.85
CA GLY A 25 0.88 -16.30 7.80
C GLY A 25 1.98 -15.26 7.56
N VAL A 26 1.95 -14.49 6.46
CA VAL A 26 2.85 -13.34 6.26
C VAL A 26 2.49 -12.15 7.17
N PHE A 27 1.25 -12.09 7.67
CA PHE A 27 0.78 -11.01 8.53
C PHE A 27 1.04 -11.35 10.01
N SER A 28 1.24 -10.30 10.83
CA SER A 28 1.16 -10.44 12.28
C SER A 28 -0.23 -10.90 12.70
N LEU A 29 -0.39 -11.49 13.89
CA LEU A 29 -1.71 -11.92 14.38
C LEU A 29 -2.70 -10.74 14.45
N CYS A 30 -2.26 -9.60 14.99
CA CYS A 30 -3.06 -8.38 15.07
C CYS A 30 -3.40 -7.85 13.67
N GLY A 31 -2.42 -7.81 12.77
CA GLY A 31 -2.59 -7.36 11.39
C GLY A 31 -3.56 -8.24 10.61
N LEU A 32 -3.50 -9.57 10.80
CA LEU A 32 -4.43 -10.52 10.19
C LEU A 32 -5.86 -10.28 10.70
N LEU A 33 -6.05 -10.13 12.01
CA LEU A 33 -7.37 -9.88 12.61
C LEU A 33 -8.02 -8.58 12.10
N LEU A 34 -7.24 -7.50 11.98
CA LEU A 34 -7.74 -6.24 11.41
C LEU A 34 -8.20 -6.42 9.96
N ARG A 35 -7.44 -7.16 9.15
CA ARG A 35 -7.82 -7.41 7.76
C ARG A 35 -9.01 -8.36 7.62
N LEU A 36 -9.12 -9.35 8.49
CA LEU A 36 -10.29 -10.24 8.57
C LEU A 36 -11.56 -9.44 8.91
N ARG A 37 -11.47 -8.51 9.87
CA ARG A 37 -12.55 -7.56 10.17
C ARG A 37 -12.96 -6.75 8.94
N ASP A 38 -11.99 -6.21 8.20
CA ASP A 38 -12.30 -5.40 7.01
C ASP A 38 -12.84 -6.24 5.85
N LEU A 39 -12.35 -7.46 5.67
CA LEU A 39 -12.89 -8.41 4.70
C LEU A 39 -14.33 -8.77 5.04
N HIS A 40 -14.64 -9.04 6.32
CA HIS A 40 -16.01 -9.23 6.78
C HIS A 40 -16.90 -8.03 6.45
N LYS A 41 -16.45 -6.82 6.78
CA LYS A 41 -17.19 -5.58 6.47
C LYS A 41 -17.46 -5.46 4.97
N TRP A 42 -16.47 -5.73 4.12
CA TRP A 42 -16.63 -5.73 2.67
C TRP A 42 -17.67 -6.75 2.20
N GLU A 43 -17.60 -8.01 2.66
CA GLU A 43 -18.54 -9.06 2.28
C GLU A 43 -19.98 -8.76 2.68
N ARG A 44 -20.16 -8.05 3.80
CA ARG A 44 -21.48 -7.64 4.32
C ARG A 44 -21.95 -6.30 3.77
N GLY A 45 -21.15 -5.62 2.95
CA GLY A 45 -21.46 -4.28 2.44
C GLY A 45 -21.50 -3.20 3.51
N MET A 46 -20.80 -3.41 4.63
CA MET A 46 -20.67 -2.47 5.73
C MET A 46 -19.67 -1.35 5.37
N ALA A 47 -19.95 -0.15 5.81
CA ALA A 47 -19.02 0.97 5.72
C ALA A 47 -17.87 0.80 6.73
N PRO A 48 -16.71 1.46 6.50
CA PRO A 48 -15.56 1.34 7.41
C PRO A 48 -15.85 1.71 8.86
N TRP A 49 -16.73 2.70 9.05
CA TRP A 49 -17.16 3.22 10.35
C TRP A 49 -18.30 2.44 11.02
N GLU A 50 -18.77 1.36 10.39
CA GLU A 50 -19.66 0.40 11.02
C GLU A 50 -18.82 -0.73 11.60
N GLU A 51 -19.10 -1.15 12.82
CA GLU A 51 -18.43 -2.27 13.47
C GLU A 51 -19.40 -3.44 13.65
N PRO A 52 -19.03 -4.67 13.28
CA PRO A 52 -19.84 -5.84 13.58
C PRO A 52 -19.86 -6.11 15.09
N GLU A 53 -20.94 -6.74 15.56
CA GLU A 53 -20.98 -7.26 16.93
C GLU A 53 -19.84 -8.28 17.13
N PRO A 54 -19.09 -8.23 18.25
CA PRO A 54 -17.89 -9.05 18.41
C PRO A 54 -18.12 -10.56 18.21
N HIS A 55 -19.23 -11.10 18.71
CA HIS A 55 -19.57 -12.51 18.54
C HIS A 55 -19.84 -12.88 17.08
N VAL A 56 -20.49 -12.01 16.31
CA VAL A 56 -20.75 -12.22 14.88
C VAL A 56 -19.45 -12.24 14.09
N LEU A 57 -18.52 -11.34 14.41
CA LEU A 57 -17.22 -11.30 13.77
C LEU A 57 -16.41 -12.56 14.10
N LEU A 58 -16.35 -12.95 15.37
CA LEU A 58 -15.60 -14.14 15.80
C LEU A 58 -16.15 -15.43 15.18
N GLU A 59 -17.47 -15.61 15.15
CA GLU A 59 -18.09 -16.75 14.47
C GLU A 59 -17.77 -16.78 12.97
N TRP A 60 -17.73 -15.62 12.31
CA TRP A 60 -17.32 -15.54 10.90
C TRP A 60 -15.83 -15.83 10.70
N VAL A 61 -14.96 -15.39 11.63
CA VAL A 61 -13.52 -15.69 11.58
C VAL A 61 -13.29 -17.20 11.71
N ASP A 62 -13.91 -17.85 12.69
CA ASP A 62 -13.82 -19.32 12.87
C ASP A 62 -14.23 -20.07 11.60
N ALA A 63 -15.34 -19.66 10.98
CA ALA A 63 -15.83 -20.26 9.74
C ALA A 63 -14.87 -20.00 8.55
N ARG A 64 -14.27 -18.82 8.48
CA ARG A 64 -13.28 -18.45 7.46
C ARG A 64 -12.02 -19.29 7.59
N GLU A 65 -11.49 -19.41 8.80
CA GLU A 65 -10.28 -20.19 9.08
C GLU A 65 -10.50 -21.67 8.79
N THR A 66 -11.65 -22.23 9.20
CA THR A 66 -12.04 -23.61 8.85
C THR A 66 -12.06 -23.83 7.34
N TYR A 67 -12.68 -22.91 6.58
CA TYR A 67 -12.69 -22.98 5.12
C TYR A 67 -11.28 -22.85 4.52
N TRP A 68 -10.44 -21.98 5.06
CA TRP A 68 -9.05 -21.85 4.63
C TRP A 68 -8.24 -23.13 4.85
N GLU A 69 -8.43 -23.83 5.96
CA GLU A 69 -7.81 -25.14 6.20
C GLU A 69 -8.18 -26.17 5.11
N GLU A 70 -9.43 -26.16 4.63
CA GLU A 70 -9.91 -27.07 3.57
C GLU A 70 -9.32 -26.78 2.18
N ILE A 71 -8.94 -25.53 1.93
CA ILE A 71 -8.40 -25.09 0.63
C ILE A 71 -6.90 -24.80 0.66
N ALA A 72 -6.27 -24.87 1.83
CA ALA A 72 -4.83 -24.73 1.98
C ALA A 72 -4.10 -25.75 1.10
N SER A 73 -2.92 -25.36 0.61
CA SER A 73 -2.10 -26.12 -0.35
C SER A 73 -2.73 -26.38 -1.72
N ARG A 74 -3.94 -25.91 -2.00
CA ARG A 74 -4.47 -25.95 -3.38
C ARG A 74 -3.69 -24.99 -4.27
N SER A 75 -3.54 -25.38 -5.54
CA SER A 75 -2.96 -24.52 -6.57
C SER A 75 -3.99 -23.50 -7.06
N LEU A 76 -3.49 -22.34 -7.49
CA LEU A 76 -4.29 -21.35 -8.21
C LEU A 76 -4.95 -21.98 -9.43
N GLN A 77 -6.18 -21.57 -9.72
CA GLN A 77 -7.01 -22.12 -10.78
C GLN A 77 -7.03 -21.19 -11.99
N PRO A 78 -7.04 -21.71 -13.23
CA PRO A 78 -7.11 -20.86 -14.41
C PRO A 78 -8.45 -20.10 -14.50
N ILE A 79 -8.44 -18.96 -15.19
CA ILE A 79 -9.63 -18.14 -15.42
C ILE A 79 -10.27 -18.54 -16.75
N SER A 80 -11.48 -19.09 -16.69
CA SER A 80 -12.29 -19.46 -17.85
C SER A 80 -13.31 -18.38 -18.15
N MET A 81 -13.25 -17.80 -19.35
CA MET A 81 -14.17 -16.75 -19.78
C MET A 81 -14.26 -16.72 -21.30
N ALA A 82 -15.46 -16.45 -21.84
CA ALA A 82 -15.63 -16.22 -23.28
C ALA A 82 -15.20 -17.43 -24.16
N GLY A 83 -15.24 -18.65 -23.61
CA GLY A 83 -14.81 -19.88 -24.29
C GLY A 83 -13.29 -20.09 -24.33
N ALA A 84 -12.52 -19.21 -23.69
CA ALA A 84 -11.07 -19.33 -23.51
C ALA A 84 -10.72 -19.62 -22.05
N VAL A 85 -9.51 -20.14 -21.84
CA VAL A 85 -8.92 -20.44 -20.53
C VAL A 85 -7.59 -19.70 -20.45
N PHE A 86 -7.40 -18.94 -19.39
CA PHE A 86 -6.23 -18.10 -19.16
C PHE A 86 -5.51 -18.52 -17.88
N ASP A 87 -4.19 -18.39 -17.86
CA ASP A 87 -3.43 -18.38 -16.61
C ASP A 87 -3.85 -17.15 -15.77
N PRO A 88 -3.95 -17.27 -14.42
CA PRO A 88 -4.38 -16.17 -13.56
C PRO A 88 -3.52 -14.90 -13.66
N PHE A 89 -2.29 -14.99 -14.16
CA PHE A 89 -1.40 -13.85 -14.30
C PHE A 89 -1.42 -13.24 -15.72
N GLU A 90 -2.20 -13.80 -16.66
CA GLU A 90 -2.38 -13.25 -18.02
C GLU A 90 -3.34 -12.05 -18.04
N MET A 91 -2.98 -11.01 -17.27
CA MET A 91 -3.80 -9.80 -17.09
C MET A 91 -4.14 -9.11 -18.40
N ASP A 92 -3.20 -8.99 -19.34
CA ASP A 92 -3.42 -8.26 -20.60
C ASP A 92 -4.49 -8.94 -21.46
N SER A 93 -4.43 -10.28 -21.56
CA SER A 93 -5.40 -11.10 -22.28
C SER A 93 -6.79 -11.02 -21.64
N ILE A 94 -6.86 -11.16 -20.31
CA ILE A 94 -8.11 -11.09 -19.56
C ILE A 94 -8.73 -9.68 -19.68
N ASN A 95 -7.94 -8.63 -19.46
CA ASN A 95 -8.42 -7.24 -19.52
C ASN A 95 -8.79 -6.80 -20.95
N GLY A 96 -8.17 -7.36 -21.98
CA GLY A 96 -8.58 -7.15 -23.37
C GLY A 96 -10.04 -7.53 -23.62
N LEU A 97 -10.54 -8.54 -22.89
CA LEU A 97 -11.94 -8.97 -22.95
C LEU A 97 -12.84 -8.22 -21.96
N LEU A 98 -12.34 -7.83 -20.78
CA LEU A 98 -13.14 -7.18 -19.73
C LEU A 98 -13.41 -5.69 -19.96
N ARG A 99 -12.42 -4.96 -20.50
CA ARG A 99 -12.51 -3.50 -20.63
C ARG A 99 -13.73 -3.01 -21.45
N PRO A 100 -14.13 -3.65 -22.56
CA PRO A 100 -15.35 -3.29 -23.29
C PRO A 100 -16.65 -3.37 -22.46
N HIS A 101 -16.61 -4.08 -21.33
CA HIS A 101 -17.74 -4.24 -20.40
C HIS A 101 -17.61 -3.37 -19.15
N GLY A 102 -16.65 -2.44 -19.10
CA GLY A 102 -16.41 -1.59 -17.93
C GLY A 102 -15.79 -2.32 -16.73
N LEU A 103 -15.20 -3.49 -16.97
CA LEU A 103 -14.59 -4.32 -15.94
C LEU A 103 -13.06 -4.33 -16.08
N VAL A 104 -12.39 -4.56 -14.95
CA VAL A 104 -10.95 -4.78 -14.91
C VAL A 104 -10.59 -5.87 -13.91
N TYR A 105 -9.58 -6.64 -14.28
CA TYR A 105 -8.96 -7.70 -13.49
C TYR A 105 -7.54 -7.28 -13.12
N GLY A 106 -7.19 -7.44 -11.85
CA GLY A 106 -5.83 -7.24 -11.35
C GLY A 106 -5.24 -8.53 -10.82
N ALA A 107 -3.95 -8.75 -11.09
CA ALA A 107 -3.19 -9.88 -10.58
C ALA A 107 -1.73 -9.51 -10.25
N GLY A 108 -1.07 -10.31 -9.42
CA GLY A 108 0.39 -10.33 -9.27
C GLY A 108 0.83 -10.74 -7.87
N TYR A 109 1.98 -10.26 -7.41
CA TYR A 109 2.55 -10.54 -6.10
C TYR A 109 2.59 -9.30 -5.17
N ALA A 110 2.15 -9.49 -3.94
CA ALA A 110 2.19 -8.54 -2.83
C ALA A 110 3.39 -8.84 -1.90
N VAL A 111 3.36 -8.30 -0.68
CA VAL A 111 4.38 -8.57 0.35
C VAL A 111 4.54 -10.09 0.59
N GLY A 112 5.77 -10.53 0.85
CA GLY A 112 6.08 -11.96 1.02
C GLY A 112 5.85 -12.82 -0.22
N MET A 113 5.81 -12.23 -1.43
CA MET A 113 5.47 -12.92 -2.69
C MET A 113 4.10 -13.59 -2.68
N LYS A 114 3.17 -13.12 -1.83
CA LYS A 114 1.79 -13.57 -1.82
C LYS A 114 1.11 -13.20 -3.14
N PRO A 115 0.52 -14.16 -3.90
CA PRO A 115 -0.36 -13.83 -5.02
C PRO A 115 -1.52 -12.92 -4.58
N THR A 116 -1.93 -11.99 -5.42
CA THR A 116 -3.05 -11.10 -5.15
C THR A 116 -3.88 -10.94 -6.40
N PHE A 117 -5.20 -10.92 -6.23
CA PHE A 117 -6.17 -10.84 -7.31
C PHE A 117 -7.34 -9.95 -6.92
N PHE A 118 -7.92 -9.28 -7.92
CA PHE A 118 -9.22 -8.65 -7.77
C PHE A 118 -9.94 -8.54 -9.10
N LEU A 119 -11.26 -8.39 -9.04
CA LEU A 119 -12.13 -8.06 -10.16
C LEU A 119 -12.96 -6.85 -9.77
N ALA A 120 -13.07 -5.85 -10.64
CA ALA A 120 -13.75 -4.61 -10.32
C ALA A 120 -14.43 -3.94 -11.50
N GLU A 121 -15.40 -3.08 -11.19
CA GLU A 121 -15.99 -2.11 -12.11
C GLU A 121 -15.11 -0.84 -12.15
N VAL A 122 -14.80 -0.38 -13.37
CA VAL A 122 -13.99 0.82 -13.63
C VAL A 122 -14.92 2.03 -13.70
N LYS A 123 -14.64 3.05 -12.88
CA LYS A 123 -15.32 4.36 -12.92
C LYS A 123 -14.89 5.14 -14.16
N ASP A 124 -13.59 5.32 -14.31
CA ASP A 124 -12.94 6.02 -15.41
C ASP A 124 -11.48 5.59 -15.53
N SER A 125 -10.90 5.86 -16.70
CA SER A 125 -9.50 5.64 -16.98
C SER A 125 -8.87 6.95 -17.45
N THR A 126 -7.71 7.29 -16.90
CA THR A 126 -6.93 8.47 -17.32
C THR A 126 -5.50 8.06 -17.68
N VAL A 127 -4.80 8.88 -18.44
CA VAL A 127 -3.41 8.62 -18.84
C VAL A 127 -2.50 9.70 -18.28
N ILE A 128 -1.42 9.31 -17.61
CA ILE A 128 -0.37 10.19 -17.12
C ILE A 128 0.98 9.70 -17.68
N GLY A 129 1.55 10.44 -18.63
CA GLY A 129 2.76 10.00 -19.33
C GLY A 129 2.50 8.71 -20.10
N THR A 130 3.19 7.63 -19.71
CA THR A 130 3.02 6.28 -20.26
C THR A 130 2.14 5.39 -19.40
N MET A 131 1.63 5.89 -18.27
CA MET A 131 0.81 5.15 -17.32
C MET A 131 -0.68 5.30 -17.61
N THR A 132 -1.42 4.20 -17.61
CA THR A 132 -2.88 4.21 -17.55
C THR A 132 -3.32 4.05 -16.11
N ILE A 133 -4.15 4.96 -15.61
CA ILE A 133 -4.72 4.92 -14.27
C ILE A 133 -6.19 4.56 -14.38
N ASP A 134 -6.58 3.38 -13.88
CA ASP A 134 -7.97 2.99 -13.76
C ASP A 134 -8.47 3.31 -12.35
N ARG A 135 -9.47 4.19 -12.25
CA ARG A 135 -10.17 4.47 -11.00
C ARG A 135 -11.25 3.41 -10.79
N ILE A 136 -11.16 2.69 -9.69
CA ILE A 136 -12.07 1.60 -9.34
C ILE A 136 -13.16 2.13 -8.41
N GLU A 137 -14.41 1.97 -8.84
CA GLU A 137 -15.59 2.33 -8.05
C GLU A 137 -16.01 1.18 -7.12
N LYS A 138 -16.04 -0.04 -7.65
CA LYS A 138 -16.62 -1.20 -6.96
C LYS A 138 -15.85 -2.48 -7.22
N GLU A 139 -15.44 -3.13 -6.14
CA GLU A 139 -14.77 -4.42 -6.16
C GLU A 139 -15.81 -5.54 -6.13
N LEU A 140 -15.74 -6.45 -7.10
CA LEU A 140 -16.62 -7.60 -7.23
C LEU A 140 -16.03 -8.86 -6.58
N ALA A 141 -14.71 -8.98 -6.60
CA ALA A 141 -13.93 -10.01 -5.91
C ALA A 141 -12.60 -9.41 -5.47
N ARG A 142 -12.08 -9.82 -4.31
CA ARG A 142 -10.81 -9.37 -3.77
C ARG A 142 -10.28 -10.31 -2.69
N ASP A 143 -8.99 -10.23 -2.47
CA ASP A 143 -8.33 -10.88 -1.35
C ASP A 143 -8.29 -9.99 -0.09
N ILE A 144 -7.72 -10.54 0.99
CA ILE A 144 -7.58 -9.88 2.29
C ILE A 144 -6.58 -8.72 2.27
N PHE A 145 -5.65 -8.69 1.31
CA PHE A 145 -4.64 -7.65 1.19
C PHE A 145 -5.18 -6.45 0.40
N MET A 146 -5.30 -5.32 1.09
CA MET A 146 -5.80 -4.08 0.51
C MET A 146 -4.68 -3.06 0.31
N THR A 147 -4.54 -2.57 -0.92
CA THR A 147 -3.75 -1.37 -1.21
C THR A 147 -4.61 -0.33 -1.94
N PRO A 148 -4.57 0.95 -1.52
CA PRO A 148 -5.27 2.04 -2.22
C PRO A 148 -4.82 2.22 -3.67
N ALA A 149 -3.52 2.17 -3.91
CA ALA A 149 -2.93 2.26 -5.24
C ALA A 149 -2.01 1.06 -5.46
N MET A 150 -1.94 0.59 -6.71
CA MET A 150 -1.07 -0.51 -7.08
C MET A 150 -0.73 -0.45 -8.56
N ARG A 151 0.55 -0.58 -8.89
CA ARG A 151 1.01 -0.63 -10.28
C ARG A 151 1.30 -2.06 -10.76
N ARG A 152 0.91 -2.34 -12.01
CA ARG A 152 1.33 -3.50 -12.79
C ARG A 152 1.69 -3.08 -14.21
N GLY A 153 2.96 -3.28 -14.58
CA GLY A 153 3.47 -2.87 -15.88
C GLY A 153 3.17 -1.39 -16.14
N GLY A 154 2.44 -1.13 -17.22
CA GLY A 154 1.98 0.18 -17.68
C GLY A 154 0.73 0.75 -16.98
N GLN A 155 0.18 0.03 -15.99
CA GLN A 155 -1.15 0.28 -15.43
C GLN A 155 -1.11 0.52 -13.92
N ILE A 156 -1.90 1.47 -13.45
CA ILE A 156 -2.10 1.78 -12.03
C ILE A 156 -3.59 1.60 -11.71
N PHE A 157 -3.87 0.85 -10.65
CA PHE A 157 -5.21 0.67 -10.13
C PHE A 157 -5.39 1.58 -8.91
N ALA A 158 -6.30 2.54 -9.01
CA ALA A 158 -6.65 3.45 -7.92
C ALA A 158 -7.98 2.99 -7.29
N ARG A 159 -7.90 2.34 -6.13
CA ARG A 159 -9.01 1.65 -5.46
C ARG A 159 -9.59 2.52 -4.34
N GLN A 160 -10.77 3.10 -4.59
CA GLN A 160 -11.40 4.06 -3.68
C GLN A 160 -11.79 3.43 -2.33
N LEU A 161 -12.34 2.21 -2.34
CA LEU A 161 -12.78 1.56 -1.11
C LEU A 161 -11.59 1.21 -0.18
N PRO A 162 -10.50 0.59 -0.65
CA PRO A 162 -9.27 0.46 0.14
C PRO A 162 -8.73 1.77 0.70
N MET A 163 -8.75 2.87 -0.06
CA MET A 163 -8.34 4.18 0.46
C MET A 163 -9.25 4.65 1.62
N LEU A 164 -10.56 4.43 1.49
CA LEU A 164 -11.52 4.81 2.51
C LEU A 164 -11.32 4.02 3.82
N PHE A 165 -11.13 2.70 3.72
CA PHE A 165 -10.78 1.86 4.86
C PHE A 165 -9.49 2.33 5.53
N PHE A 166 -8.45 2.52 4.73
CA PHE A 166 -7.14 2.97 5.22
C PHE A 166 -7.24 4.30 5.98
N LEU A 167 -7.90 5.32 5.41
CA LEU A 167 -8.08 6.60 6.11
C LEU A 167 -8.86 6.47 7.41
N TRP A 168 -9.90 5.63 7.41
CA TRP A 168 -10.70 5.40 8.61
C TRP A 168 -9.89 4.72 9.71
N ASP A 169 -9.07 3.73 9.37
CA ASP A 169 -8.17 3.09 10.33
C ASP A 169 -7.17 4.07 10.93
N GLN A 170 -6.62 5.00 10.14
CA GLN A 170 -5.75 6.06 10.68
C GLN A 170 -6.48 6.96 11.69
N ILE A 171 -7.77 7.23 11.47
CA ILE A 171 -8.62 7.99 12.39
C ILE A 171 -8.92 7.19 13.65
N LEU A 172 -9.22 5.90 13.54
CA LEU A 172 -9.49 5.04 14.69
C LEU A 172 -8.25 4.85 15.56
N GLU A 173 -7.13 4.50 14.94
CA GLU A 173 -5.89 4.19 15.66
C GLU A 173 -5.28 5.44 16.30
N SER A 174 -5.34 6.60 15.61
CA SER A 174 -4.95 7.90 16.16
C SER A 174 -3.58 7.89 16.86
N ARG A 175 -2.61 7.22 16.21
CA ARG A 175 -1.23 7.05 16.72
C ARG A 175 -0.69 8.40 17.20
N PRO A 176 0.00 8.47 18.36
CA PRO A 176 0.49 9.74 18.89
C PRO A 176 1.32 10.55 17.90
N SER A 177 2.14 9.88 17.10
CA SER A 177 2.99 10.50 16.06
C SER A 177 2.20 11.04 14.86
N ALA A 178 1.06 10.44 14.54
CA ALA A 178 0.20 10.80 13.40
C ALA A 178 -0.94 11.76 13.76
N ARG A 179 -1.31 11.86 15.05
CA ARG A 179 -2.50 12.59 15.51
C ARG A 179 -2.56 14.04 15.02
N GLU A 180 -1.49 14.79 15.21
CA GLU A 180 -1.45 16.21 14.83
C GLU A 180 -1.43 16.41 13.30
N PRO A 181 -0.56 15.72 12.54
CA PRO A 181 -0.61 15.77 11.07
C PRO A 181 -1.95 15.32 10.47
N LEU A 182 -2.58 14.29 11.04
CA LEU A 182 -3.89 13.79 10.64
C LEU A 182 -4.98 14.84 10.88
N ALA A 183 -4.97 15.49 12.05
CA ALA A 183 -5.89 16.58 12.35
C ALA A 183 -5.70 17.77 11.40
N TYR A 184 -4.45 18.13 11.09
CA TYR A 184 -4.15 19.16 10.11
C TYR A 184 -4.73 18.80 8.72
N ALA A 185 -4.51 17.57 8.27
CA ALA A 185 -4.98 17.12 6.96
C ALA A 185 -6.51 17.11 6.84
N LEU A 186 -7.21 16.60 7.85
CA LEU A 186 -8.67 16.55 7.89
C LEU A 186 -9.30 17.94 8.05
N ALA A 187 -8.63 18.88 8.74
CA ALA A 187 -9.13 20.24 8.90
C ALA A 187 -9.27 20.98 7.56
N GLU A 188 -8.42 20.68 6.57
CA GLU A 188 -8.55 21.22 5.20
C GLU A 188 -9.85 20.75 4.50
N TYR A 189 -10.46 19.66 4.98
CA TYR A 189 -11.78 19.17 4.55
C TYR A 189 -12.93 19.57 5.50
N GLY A 190 -12.65 20.41 6.51
CA GLY A 190 -13.63 20.76 7.54
C GLY A 190 -14.05 19.56 8.38
N LEU A 191 -13.11 18.65 8.65
CA LEU A 191 -13.28 17.45 9.46
C LEU A 191 -12.32 17.49 10.65
N GLU A 192 -12.71 16.83 11.74
CA GLU A 192 -11.91 16.72 12.95
C GLU A 192 -11.93 15.26 13.45
N PRO A 193 -10.77 14.61 13.67
CA PRO A 193 -10.71 13.18 13.97
C PRO A 193 -11.57 12.70 15.14
N GLU A 194 -11.59 13.44 16.26
CA GLU A 194 -12.35 13.04 17.46
C GLU A 194 -13.86 13.14 17.22
N THR A 195 -14.31 14.18 16.54
CA THR A 195 -15.70 14.38 16.12
C THR A 195 -16.14 13.28 15.18
N MET A 196 -15.25 12.85 14.26
CA MET A 196 -15.52 11.72 13.38
C MET A 196 -15.67 10.41 14.16
N ARG A 197 -14.79 10.12 15.14
CA ARG A 197 -14.89 8.93 15.99
C ARG A 197 -16.20 8.91 16.79
N ARG A 198 -16.56 10.03 17.43
CA ARG A 198 -17.78 10.11 18.26
C ARG A 198 -19.08 10.03 17.46
N ASN A 199 -19.05 10.49 16.21
CA ASN A 199 -20.23 10.60 15.36
C ASN A 199 -20.04 9.80 14.06
N ALA A 200 -19.45 8.61 14.17
CA ALA A 200 -19.03 7.75 13.07
C ALA A 200 -20.10 7.60 11.96
N GLY A 201 -21.35 7.31 12.32
CA GLY A 201 -22.44 7.14 11.34
C GLY A 201 -22.81 8.40 10.54
N THR A 202 -22.66 9.60 11.12
CA THR A 202 -23.00 10.87 10.42
C THR A 202 -21.79 11.53 9.77
N GLN A 203 -20.60 11.39 10.36
CA GLN A 203 -19.38 11.99 9.83
C GLN A 203 -18.62 11.08 8.88
N GLY A 204 -18.69 9.76 9.08
CA GLY A 204 -18.04 8.76 8.25
C GLY A 204 -18.30 8.93 6.75
N PRO A 205 -19.55 9.13 6.28
CA PRO A 205 -19.85 9.35 4.86
C PRO A 205 -19.06 10.50 4.21
N ARG A 206 -18.67 11.54 4.97
CA ARG A 206 -17.87 12.66 4.47
C ARG A 206 -16.43 12.26 4.12
N LEU A 207 -15.93 11.14 4.66
CA LEU A 207 -14.61 10.62 4.34
C LEU A 207 -14.51 10.09 2.91
N LYS A 208 -15.64 9.80 2.24
CA LYS A 208 -15.65 9.35 0.84
C LYS A 208 -15.01 10.37 -0.11
N GLU A 209 -15.30 11.65 0.10
CA GLU A 209 -14.74 12.76 -0.69
C GLU A 209 -13.24 12.93 -0.41
N VAL A 210 -12.83 12.76 0.85
CA VAL A 210 -11.42 12.78 1.25
C VAL A 210 -10.67 11.62 0.58
N ALA A 211 -11.22 10.41 0.64
CA ALA A 211 -10.63 9.22 0.05
C ALA A 211 -10.44 9.37 -1.46
N GLU A 212 -11.44 9.90 -2.18
CA GLU A 212 -11.34 10.14 -3.62
C GLU A 212 -10.26 11.19 -3.94
N ALA A 213 -10.28 12.34 -3.25
CA ALA A 213 -9.36 13.43 -3.51
C ALA A 213 -7.90 13.10 -3.14
N GLU A 214 -7.70 12.34 -2.07
CA GLU A 214 -6.37 11.89 -1.65
C GLU A 214 -5.88 10.73 -2.50
N LEU A 215 -6.73 9.77 -2.89
CA LEU A 215 -6.34 8.70 -3.82
C LEU A 215 -5.76 9.27 -5.12
N ASP A 216 -6.38 10.31 -5.67
CA ASP A 216 -5.90 11.06 -6.83
C ASP A 216 -4.50 11.68 -6.64
N THR A 217 -4.10 11.92 -5.39
CA THR A 217 -2.74 12.33 -5.04
C THR A 217 -1.82 11.12 -4.88
N TRP A 218 -2.27 10.09 -4.17
CA TRP A 218 -1.47 8.92 -3.81
C TRP A 218 -1.05 8.06 -5.01
N VAL A 219 -1.79 8.10 -6.13
CA VAL A 219 -1.33 7.48 -7.40
C VAL A 219 0.04 8.01 -7.87
N TYR A 220 0.48 9.19 -7.42
CA TYR A 220 1.79 9.73 -7.78
C TYR A 220 2.96 9.05 -7.05
N HIS A 221 2.70 8.23 -6.03
CA HIS A 221 3.69 7.29 -5.51
C HIS A 221 4.13 6.31 -6.62
N GLU A 222 3.17 5.65 -7.27
CA GLU A 222 3.39 4.72 -8.36
C GLU A 222 4.05 5.39 -9.59
N VAL A 223 3.65 6.62 -9.90
CA VAL A 223 4.29 7.43 -10.95
C VAL A 223 5.75 7.72 -10.60
N GLY A 224 6.03 8.02 -9.33
CA GLY A 224 7.37 8.18 -8.78
C GLY A 224 8.23 6.95 -8.99
N GLU A 225 7.71 5.76 -8.63
CA GLU A 225 8.42 4.49 -8.81
C GLU A 225 8.85 4.24 -10.26
N VAL A 226 8.01 4.58 -11.24
CA VAL A 226 8.31 4.37 -12.66
C VAL A 226 9.40 5.31 -13.17
N CYS A 227 9.44 6.52 -12.62
CA CYS A 227 10.43 7.52 -13.03
C CYS A 227 11.79 7.29 -12.36
N GLU A 228 11.78 6.67 -11.19
CA GLU A 228 12.96 6.46 -10.36
C GLU A 228 13.93 5.43 -10.95
N LYS A 229 15.24 5.67 -10.79
CA LYS A 229 16.32 4.80 -11.29
C LYS A 229 17.36 4.44 -10.24
N GLY A 230 17.13 4.74 -8.96
CA GLY A 230 18.05 4.48 -7.87
C GLY A 230 18.33 2.98 -7.65
N PHE A 231 17.41 2.13 -8.08
CA PHE A 231 17.62 0.69 -8.24
C PHE A 231 17.40 0.30 -9.70
N GLU A 232 18.47 0.01 -10.44
CA GLU A 232 18.39 -0.39 -11.85
C GLU A 232 18.34 -1.92 -12.01
N GLY A 233 17.51 -2.40 -12.93
CA GLY A 233 17.35 -3.83 -13.21
C GLY A 233 16.77 -4.61 -12.03
N GLU A 234 17.25 -5.84 -11.84
CA GLU A 234 16.72 -6.76 -10.82
C GLU A 234 17.37 -6.62 -9.44
N ILE A 235 18.30 -5.68 -9.26
CA ILE A 235 19.11 -5.58 -8.04
C ILE A 235 18.27 -5.37 -6.77
N TRP A 236 17.14 -4.66 -6.88
CA TRP A 236 16.25 -4.48 -5.74
C TRP A 236 15.53 -5.78 -5.38
N HIS A 237 15.03 -6.53 -6.37
CA HIS A 237 14.43 -7.84 -6.14
C HIS A 237 15.45 -8.82 -5.55
N GLU A 238 16.68 -8.80 -6.04
CA GLU A 238 17.79 -9.60 -5.49
C GLU A 238 18.05 -9.26 -4.02
N ILE A 239 18.13 -7.97 -3.66
CA ILE A 239 18.33 -7.52 -2.27
C ILE A 239 17.17 -7.98 -1.38
N VAL A 240 15.92 -7.73 -1.78
CA VAL A 240 14.73 -8.10 -1.00
C VAL A 240 14.67 -9.62 -0.80
N ALA A 241 14.91 -10.41 -1.85
CA ALA A 241 14.93 -11.86 -1.75
C ALA A 241 16.07 -12.36 -0.84
N THR A 242 17.27 -11.78 -0.96
CA THR A 242 18.46 -12.17 -0.19
C THR A 242 18.29 -11.92 1.31
N TYR A 243 17.60 -10.83 1.68
CA TYR A 243 17.46 -10.39 3.07
C TYR A 243 16.03 -10.49 3.60
N THR A 244 15.24 -11.42 3.06
CA THR A 244 13.83 -11.63 3.44
C THR A 244 13.65 -11.72 4.96
N ASN A 245 12.62 -11.07 5.49
CA ASN A 245 12.26 -11.02 6.92
C ASN A 245 13.39 -10.44 7.79
N SER A 246 14.07 -9.39 7.32
CA SER A 246 15.13 -8.73 8.09
C SER A 246 15.03 -7.20 8.04
N PRO A 247 15.73 -6.49 8.95
CA PRO A 247 15.83 -5.02 8.91
C PRO A 247 16.34 -4.47 7.58
N VAL A 248 17.16 -5.25 6.86
CA VAL A 248 17.72 -4.86 5.57
C VAL A 248 16.64 -4.86 4.48
N GLU A 249 15.69 -5.81 4.51
CA GLU A 249 14.54 -5.77 3.61
C GLU A 249 13.68 -4.52 3.85
N ILE A 250 13.34 -4.26 5.11
CA ILE A 250 12.53 -3.08 5.49
C ILE A 250 13.25 -1.80 5.04
N PHE A 251 14.55 -1.70 5.31
CA PHE A 251 15.37 -0.58 4.86
C PHE A 251 15.35 -0.42 3.33
N ALA A 252 15.49 -1.50 2.57
CA ALA A 252 15.47 -1.47 1.11
C ALA A 252 14.12 -0.99 0.56
N ARG A 253 13.00 -1.41 1.17
CA ARG A 253 11.66 -0.94 0.82
C ARG A 253 11.48 0.55 1.11
N VAL A 254 11.84 0.99 2.32
CA VAL A 254 11.74 2.40 2.72
C VAL A 254 12.58 3.31 1.83
N VAL A 255 13.80 2.89 1.46
CA VAL A 255 14.65 3.68 0.55
C VAL A 255 14.03 3.77 -0.84
N LYS A 256 13.42 2.69 -1.36
CA LYS A 256 12.71 2.70 -2.65
C LYS A 256 11.50 3.64 -2.60
N ASP A 257 10.67 3.54 -1.57
CA ASP A 257 9.48 4.37 -1.41
C ASP A 257 9.86 5.84 -1.26
N LEU A 258 10.91 6.15 -0.47
CA LEU A 258 11.40 7.51 -0.32
C LEU A 258 11.92 8.08 -1.64
N LEU A 259 12.66 7.30 -2.43
CA LEU A 259 13.11 7.74 -3.76
C LEU A 259 11.89 8.09 -4.65
N ALA A 260 10.90 7.20 -4.72
CA ALA A 260 9.69 7.39 -5.51
C ALA A 260 8.89 8.62 -5.05
N ASP A 261 8.62 8.75 -3.76
CA ASP A 261 7.84 9.85 -3.19
C ASP A 261 8.53 11.20 -3.36
N THR A 262 9.86 11.23 -3.16
CA THR A 262 10.64 12.45 -3.30
C THR A 262 11.06 12.74 -4.73
N HIS A 263 10.86 11.84 -5.69
CA HIS A 263 11.16 12.12 -7.09
C HIS A 263 10.39 13.36 -7.57
N ALA A 264 10.98 14.12 -8.50
CA ALA A 264 10.37 15.36 -8.98
C ALA A 264 8.97 15.12 -9.54
N GLN A 265 8.72 13.99 -10.22
CA GLN A 265 7.38 13.62 -10.72
C GLN A 265 6.54 12.79 -9.73
N GLY A 266 7.12 12.38 -8.60
CA GLY A 266 6.48 11.53 -7.60
C GLY A 266 5.52 12.27 -6.66
N LEU A 267 5.14 11.59 -5.57
CA LEU A 267 4.09 12.02 -4.64
C LEU A 267 4.33 13.41 -4.03
N LEU A 268 5.45 13.63 -3.33
CA LEU A 268 5.75 14.93 -2.73
C LEU A 268 5.92 16.01 -3.80
N GLY A 269 6.53 15.67 -4.94
CA GLY A 269 6.62 16.58 -6.08
C GLY A 269 5.24 17.04 -6.55
N HIS A 270 4.28 16.12 -6.67
CA HIS A 270 2.90 16.45 -7.02
C HIS A 270 2.24 17.33 -5.95
N ILE A 271 2.36 16.95 -4.67
CA ILE A 271 1.80 17.69 -3.53
C ILE A 271 2.26 19.16 -3.57
N ILE A 272 3.56 19.39 -3.79
CA ILE A 272 4.15 20.73 -3.86
C ILE A 272 3.66 21.50 -5.09
N ARG A 273 3.71 20.90 -6.29
CA ARG A 273 3.25 21.55 -7.53
C ARG A 273 1.79 21.97 -7.47
N ARG A 274 0.95 21.13 -6.86
CA ARG A 274 -0.49 21.38 -6.73
C ARG A 274 -0.86 22.10 -5.44
N ARG A 275 0.12 22.36 -4.56
CA ARG A 275 -0.05 23.00 -3.26
C ARG A 275 -1.12 22.32 -2.39
N LYS A 276 -1.15 20.98 -2.38
CA LYS A 276 -2.13 20.20 -1.63
C LYS A 276 -1.76 20.12 -0.15
N LYS A 277 -2.30 21.05 0.66
CA LYS A 277 -2.04 21.10 2.11
C LYS A 277 -2.48 19.83 2.84
N SER A 278 -3.68 19.34 2.54
CA SER A 278 -4.21 18.11 3.14
C SER A 278 -3.27 16.93 2.93
N SER A 279 -2.87 16.69 1.68
CA SER A 279 -1.95 15.61 1.31
C SER A 279 -0.58 15.75 1.96
N LEU A 280 -0.09 16.97 2.22
CA LEU A 280 1.14 17.18 2.97
C LEU A 280 1.02 16.72 4.44
N GLY A 281 -0.13 17.01 5.07
CA GLY A 281 -0.45 16.51 6.41
C GLY A 281 -0.59 15.00 6.44
N PHE A 282 -1.32 14.41 5.48
CA PHE A 282 -1.47 12.97 5.35
C PHE A 282 -0.15 12.26 5.09
N TYR A 283 0.72 12.82 4.24
CA TYR A 283 2.05 12.26 4.00
C TYR A 283 2.82 12.10 5.31
N LEU A 284 2.87 13.15 6.16
CA LEU A 284 3.51 13.05 7.48
C LEU A 284 2.77 12.08 8.41
N ALA A 285 1.43 12.07 8.39
CA ALA A 285 0.62 11.18 9.22
C ALA A 285 0.93 9.71 8.94
N PHE A 286 1.16 9.36 7.66
CA PHE A 286 1.38 7.97 7.24
C PHE A 286 2.85 7.55 7.28
N MET A 287 3.79 8.46 7.54
CA MET A 287 5.21 8.10 7.70
C MET A 287 5.39 7.14 8.87
N ARG A 288 5.79 5.90 8.57
CA ARG A 288 6.12 4.85 9.55
C ARG A 288 7.43 5.15 10.30
N PRO A 289 7.70 4.51 11.47
CA PRO A 289 8.90 4.78 12.27
C PRO A 289 10.20 4.74 11.48
N PHE A 290 10.37 3.71 10.65
CA PHE A 290 11.57 3.53 9.85
C PHE A 290 11.74 4.66 8.80
N MET A 291 10.67 5.05 8.11
CA MET A 291 10.66 6.18 7.18
C MET A 291 11.00 7.51 7.86
N ARG A 292 10.51 7.75 9.09
CA ARG A 292 10.85 8.94 9.88
C ARG A 292 12.33 8.97 10.29
N ALA A 293 12.93 7.80 10.52
CA ALA A 293 14.36 7.71 10.82
C ALA A 293 15.23 7.96 9.58
N VAL A 294 14.78 7.52 8.40
CA VAL A 294 15.46 7.78 7.12
C VAL A 294 15.28 9.24 6.67
N PHE A 295 14.11 9.84 6.90
CA PHE A 295 13.77 11.21 6.47
C PHE A 295 13.31 12.13 7.63
N PRO A 296 14.15 12.32 8.67
CA PRO A 296 13.78 13.10 9.86
C PRO A 296 13.58 14.59 9.58
N GLU A 297 14.15 15.11 8.50
CA GLU A 297 14.12 16.52 8.13
C GLU A 297 12.71 16.99 7.74
N PHE A 298 11.82 16.07 7.36
CA PHE A 298 10.47 16.38 6.91
C PHE A 298 9.58 16.93 8.04
N ARG A 299 9.68 16.39 9.25
CA ARG A 299 8.84 16.83 10.38
C ARG A 299 9.10 18.30 10.76
N PRO A 300 10.34 18.75 11.00
CA PRO A 300 10.62 20.17 11.25
C PRO A 300 10.20 21.10 10.11
N ALA A 301 10.26 20.61 8.86
CA ALA A 301 9.82 21.37 7.70
C ALA A 301 8.30 21.56 7.70
N PHE A 302 7.54 20.49 7.97
CA PHE A 302 6.09 20.54 8.14
C PHE A 302 5.68 21.47 9.29
N ASP A 303 6.39 21.40 10.43
CA ASP A 303 6.09 22.24 11.59
C ASP A 303 6.24 23.75 11.26
N ARG A 304 7.27 24.12 10.50
CA ARG A 304 7.41 25.50 9.98
C ARG A 304 6.35 25.82 8.93
N PHE A 305 6.05 24.90 8.03
CA PHE A 305 5.07 25.07 6.96
C PHE A 305 3.68 25.43 7.50
N LYS A 306 3.24 24.80 8.60
CA LYS A 306 1.96 25.15 9.25
C LYS A 306 1.84 26.64 9.59
N THR A 307 2.95 27.32 9.86
CA THR A 307 2.96 28.74 10.23
C THR A 307 3.13 29.68 9.03
N ASN A 308 3.97 29.34 8.06
CA ASN A 308 4.38 30.24 6.99
C ASN A 308 3.82 29.88 5.61
N THR A 309 3.27 28.66 5.45
CA THR A 309 2.79 28.10 4.17
C THR A 309 3.82 28.20 3.03
N ASP A 310 5.10 28.08 3.37
CA ASP A 310 6.20 28.23 2.40
C ASP A 310 6.52 26.91 1.70
N TRP A 311 6.00 26.76 0.49
CA TRP A 311 6.24 25.58 -0.35
C TRP A 311 7.69 25.43 -0.80
N SER A 312 8.49 26.52 -0.82
CA SER A 312 9.90 26.42 -1.20
C SER A 312 10.72 25.63 -0.18
N GLN A 313 10.40 25.78 1.11
CA GLN A 313 11.04 25.02 2.19
C GLN A 313 10.72 23.52 2.11
N ILE A 314 9.49 23.16 1.73
CA ILE A 314 9.12 21.77 1.52
C ILE A 314 9.83 21.19 0.29
N GLU A 315 9.97 21.98 -0.78
CA GLU A 315 10.71 21.58 -1.98
C GLU A 315 12.20 21.36 -1.73
N ASP A 316 12.85 22.21 -0.92
CA ASP A 316 14.24 22.03 -0.54
C ASP A 316 14.44 20.74 0.27
N VAL A 317 13.52 20.45 1.19
CA VAL A 317 13.55 19.22 1.98
C VAL A 317 13.24 17.99 1.14
N ARG A 318 12.32 18.08 0.15
CA ARG A 318 12.09 17.00 -0.83
C ARG A 318 13.38 16.68 -1.59
N LYS A 319 14.08 17.69 -2.14
CA LYS A 319 15.34 17.49 -2.88
C LYS A 319 16.41 16.85 -1.99
N ALA A 320 16.59 17.37 -0.77
CA ALA A 320 17.55 16.81 0.18
C ALA A 320 17.23 15.35 0.56
N GLY A 321 15.94 15.04 0.76
CA GLY A 321 15.46 13.68 1.00
C GLY A 321 15.75 12.74 -0.17
N HIS A 322 15.51 13.20 -1.40
CA HIS A 322 15.81 12.46 -2.63
C HIS A 322 17.30 12.14 -2.77
N ASP A 323 18.17 13.16 -2.61
CA ASP A 323 19.62 12.98 -2.69
C ASP A 323 20.13 12.02 -1.60
N LYS A 324 19.53 12.08 -0.40
CA LYS A 324 19.84 11.16 0.71
C LYS A 324 19.44 9.74 0.38
N ALA A 325 18.24 9.53 -0.15
CA ALA A 325 17.74 8.22 -0.55
C ALA A 325 18.61 7.59 -1.64
N HIS A 326 19.07 8.39 -2.62
CA HIS A 326 20.05 7.92 -3.62
C HIS A 326 21.36 7.45 -3.00
N ARG A 327 21.93 8.23 -2.07
CA ARG A 327 23.17 7.82 -1.37
C ARG A 327 22.98 6.51 -0.61
N LEU A 328 21.85 6.33 0.07
CA LEU A 328 21.52 5.09 0.78
C LEU A 328 21.34 3.90 -0.17
N ALA A 329 20.62 4.09 -1.28
CA ALA A 329 20.45 3.06 -2.31
C ALA A 329 21.81 2.62 -2.89
N HIS A 330 22.67 3.57 -3.27
CA HIS A 330 24.01 3.25 -3.77
C HIS A 330 24.87 2.54 -2.73
N ALA A 331 24.83 2.95 -1.47
CA ALA A 331 25.58 2.29 -0.39
C ALA A 331 25.08 0.86 -0.16
N LEU A 332 23.76 0.65 -0.18
CA LEU A 332 23.14 -0.67 -0.05
C LEU A 332 23.54 -1.60 -1.20
N ILE A 333 23.43 -1.13 -2.44
CA ILE A 333 23.83 -1.89 -3.64
C ILE A 333 25.32 -2.26 -3.57
N ARG A 334 26.18 -1.32 -3.18
CA ARG A 334 27.62 -1.55 -3.04
C ARG A 334 27.93 -2.62 -2.00
N LEU A 335 27.30 -2.56 -0.82
CA LEU A 335 27.49 -3.55 0.24
C LEU A 335 26.99 -4.94 -0.20
N HIS A 336 25.79 -5.00 -0.78
CA HIS A 336 25.23 -6.24 -1.33
C HIS A 336 26.17 -6.89 -2.35
N ARG A 337 26.65 -6.10 -3.34
CA ARG A 337 27.59 -6.59 -4.37
C ARG A 337 28.94 -7.01 -3.82
N SER A 338 29.42 -6.38 -2.74
CA SER A 338 30.67 -6.79 -2.08
C SER A 338 30.57 -8.19 -1.44
N GLY A 339 29.35 -8.70 -1.27
CA GLY A 339 29.03 -10.01 -0.73
C GLY A 339 28.81 -11.13 -1.76
N ALA A 340 28.89 -10.82 -3.06
CA ALA A 340 28.71 -11.79 -4.14
C ALA A 340 29.83 -12.84 -4.12
N GLY A 341 29.64 -13.92 -3.34
CA GLY A 341 30.68 -14.94 -3.12
C GLY A 341 30.52 -15.83 -1.89
N GLY A 342 29.49 -15.65 -1.05
CA GLY A 342 29.05 -16.71 -0.11
C GLY A 342 29.01 -16.39 1.39
N ASN A 343 29.02 -15.12 1.82
CA ASN A 343 28.76 -14.78 3.23
C ASN A 343 27.69 -13.69 3.38
N THR A 344 26.44 -14.05 3.05
CA THR A 344 25.26 -13.19 3.14
C THR A 344 25.05 -12.63 4.55
N GLU A 345 25.34 -13.43 5.58
CA GLU A 345 25.17 -13.02 6.99
C GLU A 345 26.15 -11.90 7.38
N ALA A 346 27.44 -12.04 7.06
CA ALA A 346 28.41 -10.98 7.34
C ALA A 346 28.08 -9.68 6.58
N VAL A 347 27.53 -9.79 5.37
CA VAL A 347 27.11 -8.62 4.58
C VAL A 347 25.87 -7.97 5.19
N ARG A 348 24.89 -8.77 5.64
CA ARG A 348 23.72 -8.28 6.36
C ARG A 348 24.14 -7.49 7.60
N ASP A 349 25.02 -8.04 8.43
CA ASP A 349 25.46 -7.40 9.67
C ASP A 349 26.21 -6.09 9.39
N ARG A 350 27.00 -6.04 8.31
CA ARG A 350 27.62 -4.80 7.83
C ARG A 350 26.60 -3.77 7.36
N ILE A 351 25.57 -4.17 6.60
CA ILE A 351 24.50 -3.24 6.19
C ILE A 351 23.79 -2.68 7.42
N VAL A 352 23.47 -3.53 8.40
CA VAL A 352 22.83 -3.09 9.65
C VAL A 352 23.72 -2.08 10.37
N SER A 353 24.99 -2.39 10.58
CA SER A 353 25.92 -1.52 11.31
C SER A 353 26.25 -0.21 10.57
N GLU A 354 26.46 -0.28 9.25
CA GLU A 354 26.90 0.87 8.45
C GLU A 354 25.73 1.78 8.01
N LEU A 355 24.53 1.25 7.79
CA LEU A 355 23.40 2.01 7.20
C LEU A 355 22.19 2.17 8.12
N ILE A 356 21.87 1.19 8.98
CA ILE A 356 20.63 1.18 9.78
C ILE A 356 20.86 1.72 11.18
N GLU A 357 21.87 1.21 11.90
CA GLU A 357 22.20 1.66 13.25
C GLU A 357 22.45 3.18 13.36
N PRO A 358 23.12 3.85 12.39
CA PRO A 358 23.33 5.29 12.44
C PRO A 358 22.05 6.12 12.37
N LEU A 359 20.94 5.54 11.94
CA LEU A 359 19.62 6.19 11.92
C LEU A 359 18.99 6.27 13.32
N GLY A 360 19.64 5.73 14.36
CA GLY A 360 19.13 5.72 15.72
C GLY A 360 18.08 4.63 15.97
N ILE A 361 17.92 3.68 15.04
CA ILE A 361 17.03 2.53 15.17
C ILE A 361 17.77 1.45 15.99
N LYS A 362 18.11 1.74 17.26
CA LYS A 362 18.63 0.74 18.19
C LYS A 362 17.54 0.38 19.20
N GLY A 363 17.03 -0.86 19.13
CA GLY A 363 16.08 -1.43 20.09
C GLY A 363 14.83 -2.04 19.45
N ALA A 364 14.23 -1.38 18.47
CA ALA A 364 12.91 -1.76 17.90
C ALA A 364 12.88 -3.05 17.06
N LEU A 365 14.04 -3.65 16.76
CA LEU A 365 14.14 -4.87 15.94
C LEU A 365 14.60 -6.10 16.75
N ARG A 366 14.90 -5.94 18.04
CA ARG A 366 15.26 -7.04 18.96
C ARG A 366 14.10 -7.49 19.85
N GLU A 367 13.12 -6.62 20.04
CA GLU A 367 11.81 -6.97 20.58
C GLU A 367 10.85 -6.98 19.40
N GLY A 368 9.99 -8.00 19.31
CA GLY A 368 9.11 -8.25 18.17
C GLY A 368 8.01 -7.19 18.00
N GLU A 369 8.36 -5.95 17.75
CA GLU A 369 7.52 -5.02 17.01
C GLU A 369 7.56 -5.47 15.55
N GLN A 370 6.77 -6.52 15.27
CA GLN A 370 6.15 -6.69 13.96
C GLN A 370 5.37 -5.41 13.71
N ASP A 371 6.01 -4.44 13.06
CA ASP A 371 5.35 -3.24 12.54
C ASP A 371 4.14 -3.72 11.73
N ASP A 372 2.94 -3.45 12.26
CA ASP A 372 1.67 -3.64 11.58
C ASP A 372 1.74 -2.90 10.24
N ASP A 373 1.73 -3.66 9.14
CA ASP A 373 1.73 -3.21 7.73
C ASP A 373 1.24 -1.76 7.51
#